data_AF-A0A838E5W2-F1
#
_entry.id   AF-A0A838E5W2-F1
#
_cell.length_a   1.000
_cell.length_b   1.000
_cell.length_c   1.000
_cell.angle_alpha   90.00
_cell.angle_beta   90.00
_cell.angle_gamma   90.00
#
_symmetry.space_group_name_H-M   'P 1'
#
loop_
_entity.id
_entity.type
_entity.pdbx_description
1 polymer ?
#
loop_
_entity_poly.entity_id
_entity_poly.type
_entity_poly.pdbx_seq_one_letter_code
_entity_poly.pdbx_strand_id
1 'polypeptide(L)'
;MRDPFREANTGRWRLEAGPDGSTCKPTDDDADLALDVSALAAVSLGGVTWTRLARAGRITAHTPGALARADRLFATALLPWNPAIF
;
A
#
# COMPACT_ATOMS: atom_id res chain seq x y z
N MET A 1 8.53 2.66 2.35
CA MET A 1 7.93 3.59 1.36
C MET A 1 8.93 4.70 1.07
N ARG A 2 9.09 5.07 -0.21
CA ARG A 2 9.90 6.22 -0.64
C ARG A 2 9.01 7.35 -1.14
N ASP A 3 9.30 8.57 -0.72
CA ASP A 3 8.66 9.82 -1.15
C ASP A 3 9.76 10.84 -1.50
N PRO A 4 10.15 10.94 -2.78
CA PRO A 4 11.22 11.85 -3.21
C PRO A 4 10.78 13.31 -3.20
N PHE A 5 9.48 13.60 -3.16
CA PHE A 5 8.98 14.97 -3.07
C PHE A 5 8.98 15.48 -1.62
N ARG A 6 8.74 14.58 -0.66
CA ARG A 6 8.76 14.86 0.78
C ARG A 6 9.58 13.81 1.51
N GLU A 7 10.88 14.05 1.63
CA GLU A 7 11.82 13.10 2.25
C GLU A 7 11.42 12.68 3.67
N ALA A 8 10.78 13.58 4.43
CA ALA A 8 10.27 13.29 5.78
C ALA A 8 9.25 12.14 5.84
N ASN A 9 8.59 11.79 4.73
CA ASN A 9 7.66 10.68 4.64
C ASN A 9 8.36 9.35 4.29
N THR A 10 9.62 9.40 3.86
CA THR A 10 10.38 8.21 3.46
C THR A 10 10.78 7.42 4.71
N GLY A 11 10.46 6.14 4.71
CA GLY A 11 10.74 5.27 5.85
C GLY A 11 10.09 3.90 5.76
N ARG A 12 10.27 3.11 6.83
CA ARG A 12 9.58 1.83 7.01
C ARG A 12 8.40 2.03 7.97
N TRP A 13 7.28 1.42 7.60
CA TRP A 13 6.01 1.60 8.27
C TRP A 13 5.39 0.24 8.51
N ARG A 14 4.96 0.00 9.74
CA ARG A 14 4.19 -1.18 10.13
C ARG A 14 2.72 -0.83 10.08
N LEU A 15 1.98 -1.48 9.19
CA LEU A 15 0.53 -1.36 9.08
C LEU A 15 -0.12 -2.62 9.66
N GLU A 16 -0.95 -2.43 10.67
CA GLU A 16 -1.76 -3.49 11.26
C GLU A 16 -3.22 -3.08 11.13
N ALA A 17 -4.05 -3.95 10.55
CA ALA A 17 -5.48 -3.67 10.41
C ALA A 17 -6.30 -4.96 10.53
N GLY A 18 -7.50 -4.81 11.05
CA GLY A 18 -8.48 -5.87 11.28
C GLY A 18 -9.88 -5.29 11.50
N PRO A 19 -10.85 -6.13 11.90
CA PRO A 19 -12.24 -5.70 12.09
C PRO A 19 -12.42 -4.55 13.09
N ASP A 20 -11.53 -4.48 14.09
CA ASP A 20 -11.60 -3.49 15.17
C ASP A 20 -10.88 -2.17 14.85
N GLY A 21 -10.28 -2.06 13.66
CA GLY A 21 -9.61 -0.85 13.18
C GLY A 21 -8.21 -1.10 12.64
N SER A 22 -7.45 -0.01 12.51
CA SER A 22 -6.11 -0.02 11.91
C SER A 22 -5.14 0.90 12.63
N THR A 23 -3.87 0.53 12.67
CA THR A 23 -2.77 1.38 13.13
C THR A 23 -1.63 1.39 12.10
N CYS A 24 -0.95 2.52 11.99
CA CYS A 24 0.25 2.67 11.18
C CYS A 24 1.31 3.40 12.00
N LYS A 25 2.49 2.79 12.16
CA LYS A 25 3.58 3.35 12.97
C LYS A 25 4.92 3.17 12.25
N PRO A 26 5.89 4.09 12.44
CA PRO A 26 7.26 3.85 11.98
C PRO A 26 7.83 2.59 12.66
N THR A 27 8.65 1.84 11.94
CA THR A 27 9.34 0.65 12.45
C THR A 27 10.74 0.54 11.86
N ASP A 28 11.63 -0.13 12.58
CA ASP A 28 12.94 -0.52 12.07
C ASP A 28 12.97 -1.97 11.55
N ASP A 29 11.89 -2.74 11.76
CA ASP A 29 11.75 -4.12 11.26
C ASP A 29 11.98 -4.22 9.74
N ASP A 30 12.33 -5.42 9.28
CA ASP A 30 12.44 -5.71 7.84
C ASP A 30 11.10 -5.51 7.12
N ALA A 31 11.15 -4.87 5.95
CA ALA A 31 9.95 -4.55 5.19
C ALA A 31 9.47 -5.73 4.35
N ASP A 32 8.17 -6.05 4.46
CA ASP A 32 7.50 -7.01 3.57
C ASP A 32 7.39 -6.51 2.12
N LEU A 33 7.21 -5.20 1.95
CA LEU A 33 6.93 -4.54 0.68
C LEU A 33 7.73 -3.23 0.55
N ALA A 34 8.35 -3.03 -0.62
CA ALA A 34 9.02 -1.79 -0.99
C ALA A 34 8.33 -1.15 -2.20
N LEU A 35 8.03 0.14 -2.10
CA LEU A 35 7.29 0.92 -3.08
C LEU A 35 7.55 2.42 -2.91
N ASP A 36 7.18 3.18 -3.94
CA ASP A 36 7.06 4.64 -3.87
C ASP A 36 5.66 5.07 -3.34
N VAL A 37 5.55 6.34 -2.93
CA VAL A 37 4.30 6.92 -2.42
C VAL A 37 3.18 6.96 -3.48
N SER A 38 3.52 7.02 -4.77
CA SER A 38 2.53 7.05 -5.86
C SER A 38 1.84 5.69 -6.03
N ALA A 39 2.59 4.59 -5.86
CA ALA A 39 2.08 3.24 -5.84
C ALA A 39 1.17 3.02 -4.62
N LEU A 40 1.52 3.58 -3.46
CA LEU A 40 0.66 3.54 -2.27
C LEU A 40 -0.66 4.30 -2.52
N ALA A 41 -0.59 5.49 -3.11
CA ALA A 41 -1.77 6.27 -3.45
C ALA A 41 -2.71 5.50 -4.40
N ALA A 42 -2.15 4.83 -5.43
CA ALA A 42 -2.93 4.06 -6.40
C ALA A 42 -3.73 2.90 -5.79
N VAL A 43 -3.21 2.24 -4.75
CA VAL A 43 -3.89 1.11 -4.08
C VAL A 43 -4.80 1.55 -2.92
N SER A 44 -4.66 2.79 -2.44
CA SER A 44 -5.28 3.26 -1.20
C SER A 44 -6.81 3.13 -1.14
N LEU A 45 -7.49 3.25 -2.27
CA LEU A 45 -8.95 3.15 -2.37
C LEU A 45 -9.46 1.76 -2.81
N GLY A 46 -8.57 0.77 -2.96
CA GLY A 46 -8.94 -0.59 -3.35
C GLY A 46 -9.29 -0.79 -4.83
N GLY A 47 -9.17 0.25 -5.67
CA GLY A 47 -9.41 0.15 -7.12
C GLY A 47 -8.30 -0.52 -7.93
N VAL A 48 -7.08 -0.58 -7.38
CA VAL A 48 -5.92 -1.26 -7.97
C VAL A 48 -5.29 -2.15 -6.91
N THR A 49 -4.89 -3.37 -7.29
CA THR A 49 -4.31 -4.34 -6.36
C THR A 49 -2.79 -4.23 -6.27
N TRP A 50 -2.23 -4.60 -5.11
CA TRP A 50 -0.78 -4.69 -4.87
C TRP A 50 -0.12 -5.67 -5.83
N THR A 51 -0.77 -6.82 -6.08
CA THR A 51 -0.28 -7.80 -7.06
C THR A 51 -0.18 -7.20 -8.47
N ARG A 52 -1.14 -6.36 -8.88
CA ARG A 52 -1.12 -5.72 -10.20
C ARG A 52 0.04 -4.73 -10.32
N LEU A 53 0.30 -3.94 -9.29
CA LEU A 53 1.43 -3.00 -9.29
C LEU A 53 2.78 -3.71 -9.17
N ALA A 54 2.87 -4.83 -8.46
CA ALA A 54 4.08 -5.65 -8.43
C ALA A 54 4.40 -6.23 -9.82
N ARG A 55 3.40 -6.76 -10.53
CA ARG A 55 3.56 -7.22 -11.92
C ARG A 55 3.98 -6.09 -12.88
N ALA A 56 3.59 -4.84 -12.58
CA ALA A 56 4.01 -3.66 -13.32
C ALA A 56 5.40 -3.13 -12.90
N GLY A 57 6.11 -3.82 -12.00
CA GLY A 57 7.45 -3.42 -11.52
C GLY A 57 7.44 -2.22 -10.56
N ARG A 58 6.27 -1.80 -10.07
CA ARG A 58 6.12 -0.65 -9.16
C ARG A 58 6.28 -1.01 -7.68
N ILE A 59 6.14 -2.28 -7.34
CA ILE A 59 6.21 -2.79 -5.96
C ILE A 59 7.13 -4.02 -5.95
N THR A 60 8.02 -4.07 -4.96
CA THR A 60 8.87 -5.23 -4.69
C THR A 60 8.38 -5.91 -3.40
N ALA A 61 8.14 -7.22 -3.46
CA ALA A 61 7.84 -8.02 -2.28
C ALA A 61 9.09 -8.76 -1.79
N HIS A 62 9.32 -8.72 -0.48
CA HIS A 62 10.48 -9.34 0.16
C HIS A 62 10.13 -10.61 0.92
N THR A 63 8.87 -10.76 1.35
CA THR A 63 8.42 -11.96 2.06
C THR A 63 7.35 -12.72 1.27
N PRO A 64 7.35 -14.07 1.32
CA PRO A 64 6.31 -14.88 0.71
C PRO A 64 4.91 -14.48 1.18
N GLY A 65 4.00 -14.33 0.22
CA GLY A 65 2.59 -14.02 0.48
C GLY A 65 2.30 -12.55 0.87
N ALA A 66 3.30 -11.67 0.95
CA ALA A 66 3.09 -10.26 1.29
C ALA A 66 2.06 -9.56 0.38
N LEU A 67 2.16 -9.78 -0.94
CA LEU A 67 1.22 -9.20 -1.91
C LEU A 67 -0.21 -9.67 -1.68
N ALA A 68 -0.41 -10.97 -1.44
CA ALA A 68 -1.75 -11.53 -1.20
C ALA A 68 -2.34 -11.04 0.13
N ARG A 69 -1.51 -10.86 1.17
CA ARG A 69 -1.96 -10.25 2.43
C ARG A 69 -2.38 -8.79 2.20
N ALA A 70 -1.57 -8.02 1.49
CA ALA A 70 -1.85 -6.61 1.20
C ALA A 70 -3.09 -6.43 0.30
N ASP A 71 -3.27 -7.28 -0.70
CA ASP A 71 -4.48 -7.29 -1.54
C ASP A 71 -5.75 -7.46 -0.71
N ARG A 72 -5.74 -8.37 0.27
CA ARG A 72 -6.90 -8.56 1.18
C ARG A 72 -7.08 -7.37 2.12
N LEU A 73 -5.99 -6.80 2.61
CA LEU A 73 -6.03 -5.69 3.56
C LEU A 73 -6.63 -4.41 2.95
N PHE A 74 -6.40 -4.19 1.65
CA PHE A 74 -6.88 -3.02 0.91
C PHE A 74 -8.11 -3.32 0.04
N ALA A 75 -8.67 -4.53 0.12
CA ALA A 75 -9.86 -4.89 -0.64
C ALA A 75 -11.09 -4.12 -0.14
N THR A 76 -11.84 -3.54 -1.07
CA THR A 76 -13.14 -2.89 -0.80
C THR A 76 -14.25 -3.64 -1.52
N ALA A 77 -15.45 -3.69 -0.93
CA ALA A 77 -16.60 -4.37 -1.53
C ALA A 77 -17.10 -3.66 -2.80
N LEU A 78 -16.90 -2.34 -2.88
CA LEU A 78 -17.25 -1.51 -4.02
C LEU A 78 -15.99 -0.84 -4.56
N LEU A 79 -15.90 -0.76 -5.88
CA LEU A 79 -14.82 -0.04 -6.53
C LEU A 79 -15.00 1.47 -6.32
N PRO A 80 -13.89 2.22 -6.16
CA PRO A 80 -13.95 3.67 -6.01
C PRO A 80 -14.50 4.33 -7.27
N TRP A 81 -15.30 5.38 -7.10
CA TRP A 81 -15.92 6.16 -8.18
C TRP A 81 -15.96 7.64 -7.81
N ASN A 82 -15.89 8.51 -8.82
CA ASN A 82 -15.99 9.96 -8.65
C ASN A 82 -17.06 10.53 -9.62
N PRO A 83 -18.10 11.22 -9.12
CA PRO A 83 -19.11 11.88 -9.95
C PRO A 83 -18.64 13.18 -10.61
N ALA A 84 -17.60 13.81 -10.07
CA ALA A 84 -17.21 15.16 -10.44
C ALA A 84 -16.11 15.19 -11.51
N ILE A 85 -16.21 16.15 -12.42
CA ILE A 85 -15.14 16.57 -13.32
C ILE A 85 -14.67 17.94 -12.82
N PHE A 86 -13.37 18.08 -12.61
CA PHE A 86 -12.71 19.29 -12.11
C PHE A 86 -11.56 19.70 -13.02
#